data_AF-A0A0B2VKY4-F1
#
_entry.id   AF-A0A0B2VKY4-F1
#
_cell.length_a   1.000
_cell.length_b   1.000
_cell.length_c   1.000
_cell.angle_alpha   90.00
_cell.angle_beta   90.00
_cell.angle_gamma   90.00
#
_symmetry.space_group_name_H-M   'P 1'
#
loop_
_entity.id
_entity.type
_entity.pdbx_description
1 polymer ?
#
loop_
_entity_poly.entity_id
_entity_poly.type
_entity_poly.pdbx_seq_one_letter_code
_entity_poly.pdbx_strand_id
1 'polypeptide(L)'
;MSQAQLQMVADLEMEMMSDMYRRMTNACQQKCIATSYKEGDLTKGEAVCLDRCVAKYLDVHEKLGKRLTTMSQQDEKQLQQMQQQHESASKS
;
A
#
# COMPACT_ATOMS: atom_id res chain seq x y z
N MET A 1 10.99 4.76 22.67
CA MET A 1 11.68 3.95 21.64
C MET A 1 13.16 4.27 21.69
N SER A 2 14.03 3.27 21.56
CA SER A 2 15.47 3.51 21.47
C SER A 2 15.85 4.12 20.12
N GLN A 3 17.04 4.71 20.01
CA GLN A 3 17.55 5.24 18.75
C GLN A 3 17.59 4.16 17.65
N ALA A 4 17.96 2.93 18.00
CA ALA A 4 17.94 1.79 17.09
C ALA A 4 16.51 1.43 16.61
N GLN A 5 15.51 1.52 17.48
CA GLN A 5 14.12 1.28 17.09
C GLN A 5 13.59 2.35 16.13
N LEU A 6 13.91 3.63 16.37
CA LEU A 6 13.51 4.72 15.48
C LEU A 6 14.14 4.58 14.09
N GLN A 7 15.41 4.18 14.03
CA GLN A 7 16.09 3.95 12.78
C GLN A 7 15.49 2.77 11.99
N MET A 8 15.17 1.67 12.68
CA MET A 8 14.49 0.54 12.06
C MET A 8 13.13 0.93 11.46
N VAL A 9 12.34 1.77 12.13
CA VAL A 9 11.06 2.26 11.57
C VAL A 9 11.31 3.09 10.32
N ALA A 10 12.28 4.00 10.34
CA ALA A 10 12.61 4.82 9.17
C ALA A 10 13.09 3.98 7.97
N ASP A 11 13.91 2.96 8.22
CA ASP A 11 14.38 2.05 7.17
C ASP A 11 13.20 1.26 6.55
N LEU A 12 12.29 0.76 7.39
CA LEU A 12 11.07 0.09 6.93
C LEU A 12 10.17 1.03 6.12
N GLU A 13 10.01 2.29 6.54
CA GLU A 13 9.25 3.29 5.79
C GLU A 13 9.85 3.52 4.40
N MET A 14 11.19 3.64 4.31
CA MET A 14 11.87 3.78 3.02
C MET A 14 11.70 2.56 2.12
N GLU A 15 11.85 1.34 2.66
CA GLU A 15 11.65 0.11 1.89
C GLU A 15 10.23 0.00 1.34
N MET A 16 9.22 0.31 2.17
CA MET A 16 7.82 0.31 1.75
C MET A 16 7.54 1.34 0.65
N MET A 17 8.05 2.57 0.80
CA MET A 17 7.89 3.62 -0.22
C MET A 17 8.57 3.24 -1.53
N SER A 18 9.74 2.60 -1.47
CA SER A 18 10.46 2.11 -2.64
C SER A 18 9.70 1.03 -3.40
N ASP A 19 9.15 0.02 -2.71
CA ASP A 19 8.37 -1.02 -3.37
C ASP A 19 7.06 -0.46 -3.97
N MET A 20 6.40 0.47 -3.27
CA MET A 20 5.23 1.17 -3.79
C MET A 20 5.55 1.95 -5.07
N TYR A 21 6.64 2.72 -5.08
CA TYR A 21 7.08 3.47 -6.26
C TYR A 21 7.38 2.55 -7.45
N ARG A 22 8.07 1.43 -7.21
CA ARG A 22 8.39 0.44 -8.25
C ARG A 22 7.12 -0.19 -8.84
N ARG A 23 6.16 -0.58 -8.01
CA ARG A 23 4.88 -1.17 -8.46
C ARG A 23 4.03 -0.16 -9.24
N MET A 24 3.96 1.08 -8.76
CA MET A 24 3.23 2.15 -9.44
C MET A 24 3.83 2.46 -10.81
N THR A 25 5.16 2.63 -10.86
CA THR A 25 5.87 2.91 -12.12
C THR A 25 5.60 1.80 -13.14
N ASN A 26 5.74 0.54 -12.75
CA ASN A 26 5.47 -0.60 -13.64
C ASN A 26 4.00 -0.62 -14.10
N ALA A 27 3.06 -0.40 -13.18
CA ALA A 27 1.63 -0.40 -13.51
C ALA A 27 1.26 0.73 -14.47
N CYS A 28 1.76 1.95 -14.25
CA CYS A 28 1.47 3.09 -15.10
C CYS A 28 2.18 3.01 -16.44
N GLN A 29 3.41 2.51 -16.49
CA GLN A 29 4.10 2.22 -17.74
C GLN A 29 3.29 1.24 -18.59
N GLN A 30 2.88 0.10 -18.02
CA GLN A 30 2.08 -0.90 -18.74
C GLN A 30 0.72 -0.38 -19.22
N LYS A 31 0.10 0.55 -18.48
CA LYS A 31 -1.22 1.10 -18.82
C LYS A 31 -1.16 2.25 -19.83
N CYS A 32 -0.09 3.04 -19.80
CA CYS A 32 -0.06 4.32 -20.50
C CYS A 32 0.95 4.36 -21.66
N ILE A 33 2.01 3.56 -21.64
CA ILE A 33 3.06 3.58 -22.66
C ILE A 33 2.86 2.42 -23.63
N ALA A 34 2.78 2.72 -24.92
CA ALA A 34 2.67 1.69 -25.94
C ALA A 34 3.97 0.88 -26.05
N THR A 35 3.87 -0.42 -26.32
CA THR A 35 5.06 -1.27 -26.55
C THR A 35 5.72 -1.02 -27.91
N SER A 36 5.01 -0.36 -28.83
CA SER A 36 5.54 0.09 -30.11
C SER A 36 5.87 1.58 -30.04
N TYR A 37 7.16 1.86 -29.89
CA TYR A 37 7.70 3.20 -29.82
C TYR A 37 7.90 3.76 -31.22
N LYS A 38 7.17 4.83 -31.55
CA LYS A 38 7.31 5.55 -32.82
C LYS A 38 8.28 6.73 -32.73
N GLU A 39 8.47 7.26 -31.52
CA GLU A 39 9.34 8.38 -31.19
C GLU A 39 9.91 8.19 -29.77
N GLY A 40 10.96 8.95 -29.43
CA GLY A 40 11.66 8.83 -28.14
C GLY A 40 11.04 9.64 -27.00
N ASP A 41 10.26 10.66 -27.34
CA ASP A 41 9.57 11.51 -26.38
C ASP A 41 8.18 10.97 -26.04
N LEU A 42 7.66 11.33 -24.87
CA LEU A 42 6.29 11.04 -24.52
C LEU A 42 5.34 11.88 -25.38
N THR A 43 4.38 11.21 -26.00
CA THR A 43 3.25 11.90 -26.62
C THR A 43 2.47 12.66 -25.56
N LYS A 44 1.75 13.71 -25.97
CA LYS A 44 0.80 14.42 -25.09
C LYS A 44 -0.23 13.48 -24.45
N GLY A 45 -0.64 12.42 -25.18
CA GLY A 45 -1.56 11.42 -24.69
C GLY A 45 -0.97 10.56 -23.57
N GLU A 46 0.27 10.09 -23.74
CA GLU A 46 1.00 9.32 -22.74
C GLU A 46 1.26 10.13 -21.47
N ALA A 47 1.71 11.38 -21.61
CA ALA A 47 1.94 12.28 -20.48
C ALA A 47 0.66 12.47 -19.63
N VAL A 48 -0.47 12.82 -20.27
CA VAL A 48 -1.75 13.00 -19.57
C VAL A 48 -2.27 11.67 -18.99
N CYS A 49 -2.00 10.53 -19.65
CA CYS A 49 -2.34 9.23 -19.09
C CYS A 49 -1.54 8.94 -17.82
N LEU A 50 -0.22 9.18 -17.82
CA LEU A 50 0.65 8.96 -16.67
C LEU A 50 0.19 9.78 -15.46
N ASP A 51 -0.10 11.08 -15.64
CA ASP A 51 -0.61 11.95 -14.57
C ASP A 51 -1.88 11.36 -13.93
N ARG A 52 -2.85 10.96 -14.77
CA ARG A 52 -4.10 10.34 -14.31
C ARG A 52 -3.88 8.98 -13.67
N CYS A 53 -2.93 8.19 -14.18
CA CYS A 53 -2.62 6.87 -13.65
C CYS A 53 -2.04 6.96 -12.25
N VAL A 54 -1.03 7.82 -12.05
CA VAL A 54 -0.38 8.04 -10.74
C VAL A 54 -1.40 8.55 -9.73
N ALA A 55 -2.21 9.55 -10.10
CA ALA A 55 -3.26 10.08 -9.22
C ALA A 55 -4.25 9.00 -8.78
N LYS A 56 -4.73 8.16 -9.72
CA LYS A 56 -5.63 7.05 -9.39
C LYS A 56 -4.95 5.95 -8.58
N TYR A 57 -3.69 5.65 -8.85
CA TYR A 57 -2.94 4.63 -8.13
C TYR A 57 -2.82 5.01 -6.65
N LEU A 58 -2.44 6.26 -6.36
CA LEU A 58 -2.32 6.77 -5.01
C LEU A 58 -3.66 6.80 -4.27
N ASP A 59 -4.74 7.25 -4.93
CA ASP A 59 -6.10 7.24 -4.36
C ASP A 59 -6.56 5.82 -3.98
N VAL A 60 -6.34 4.85 -4.88
CA VAL A 60 -6.65 3.44 -4.60
C VAL A 60 -5.76 2.88 -3.49
N HIS A 61 -4.46 3.19 -3.51
CA HIS A 61 -3.51 2.75 -2.48
C HIS A 61 -3.93 3.24 -1.09
N GLU A 62 -4.31 4.52 -0.95
CA GLU A 62 -4.79 5.09 0.31
C GLU A 62 -6.07 4.40 0.81
N LYS A 63 -7.06 4.21 -0.08
CA LYS A 63 -8.32 3.53 0.26
C LYS A 63 -8.10 2.08 0.70
N LEU A 64 -7.21 1.36 0.02
CA LEU A 64 -6.83 0.01 0.40
C LEU A 64 -6.12 -0.01 1.75
N GLY A 65 -5.20 0.93 2.01
CA GLY A 65 -4.55 1.09 3.30
C GLY A 65 -5.55 1.27 4.45
N LYS A 66 -6.51 2.19 4.31
CA LYS A 66 -7.57 2.42 5.30
C LYS A 66 -8.41 1.16 5.56
N ARG A 67 -8.74 0.43 4.48
CA ARG A 67 -9.51 -0.81 4.59
C ARG A 67 -8.72 -1.89 5.34
N LEU A 68 -7.44 -2.05 5.03
CA LEU A 68 -6.56 -3.01 5.70
C LEU A 68 -6.46 -2.71 7.20
N THR A 69 -6.20 -1.46 7.59
CA THR A 69 -6.16 -1.06 9.00
C THR A 69 -7.48 -1.35 9.72
N THR A 70 -8.61 -1.07 9.07
CA THR A 70 -9.93 -1.37 9.64
C THR A 70 -10.12 -2.87 9.88
N MET A 71 -9.69 -3.71 8.93
CA MET A 71 -9.77 -5.17 9.05
C MET A 71 -8.87 -5.68 10.18
N SER A 72 -7.61 -5.21 10.25
CA SER A 72 -6.69 -5.63 11.33
C SER A 72 -7.24 -5.31 12.73
N GLN A 73 -7.83 -4.12 12.92
CA GLN A 73 -8.47 -3.76 14.19
C GLN A 73 -9.69 -4.63 14.52
N GLN A 74 -10.42 -5.09 13.51
CA GLN A 74 -11.55 -6.00 13.70
C GLN A 74 -11.06 -7.39 14.12
N ASP A 75 -10.03 -7.90 13.45
CA ASP A 75 -9.42 -9.20 13.75
C ASP A 75 -8.87 -9.23 15.18
N GLU A 76 -8.13 -8.18 15.59
CA GLU A 76 -7.61 -8.05 16.97
C GLU A 76 -8.73 -8.07 18.03
N LYS A 77 -9.84 -7.38 17.77
CA LYS A 77 -11.01 -7.38 18.67
C LYS A 77 -11.65 -8.76 18.74
N GLN A 78 -11.77 -9.46 17.61
CA GLN A 78 -12.32 -10.81 17.59
C GLN A 78 -11.43 -11.78 18.38
N LEU A 79 -10.11 -11.70 18.21
CA LEU A 79 -9.15 -12.50 18.98
C LEU A 79 -9.25 -12.25 20.49
N GLN A 80 -9.35 -10.99 20.92
CA GLN A 80 -9.52 -10.63 22.33
C GLN A 80 -10.84 -11.17 22.90
N GLN A 81 -11.94 -11.06 22.16
CA GLN A 81 -13.24 -11.59 22.58
C GLN A 81 -13.21 -13.11 22.73
N MET A 82 -12.54 -13.80 21.80
CA MET A 82 -12.41 -15.26 21.82
C MET A 82 -11.57 -15.73 23.02
N GLN A 83 -10.49 -15.02 23.35
CA GLN A 83 -9.66 -15.29 24.53
C GLN A 83 -10.44 -15.07 25.84
N GLN A 84 -11.20 -13.98 25.94
CA GLN A 84 -12.03 -13.71 27.12
C GLN A 84 -13.13 -14.76 27.31
N GLN A 85 -13.74 -15.22 26.22
CA GLN A 85 -14.72 -16.31 26.27
C GLN A 85 -14.08 -17.62 26.75
N HIS A 86 -12.89 -17.97 26.24
CA HIS A 86 -12.16 -19.16 26.66
C HIS A 86 -11.76 -19.10 28.15
N GLU A 87 -11.29 -17.96 28.65
CA GLU A 87 -10.99 -17.78 30.08
C GLU A 87 -12.23 -17.86 30.97
N SER A 88 -13.38 -17.35 30.51
CA SER A 88 -14.63 -17.40 31.27
C SER A 88 -15.20 -18.82 31.37
N ALA A 89 -15.09 -19.61 30.28
CA ALA A 89 -15.52 -21.00 30.24
C ALA A 89 -14.60 -21.95 31.05
N SER A 90 -13.30 -21.63 31.16
CA SER A 90 -12.35 -22.44 31.95
C SER A 90 -12.43 -22.21 33.47
N LYS A 91 -13.13 -21.16 33.93
CA LYS A 91 -13.28 -20.81 35.35
C LYS A 91 -14.65 -21.23 35.94
N SER A 92 -15.54 -21.81 35.13
CA SER A 92 -16.77 -22.48 35.55
C SER A 92 -16.56 -23.99 35.60
#